data_AF-A0A2E4HCM4-F1
#
_entry.id   AF-A0A2E4HCM4-F1
#
_cell.length_a   1.000
_cell.length_b   1.000
_cell.length_c   1.000
_cell.angle_alpha   90.00
_cell.angle_beta   90.00
_cell.angle_gamma   90.00
#
_symmetry.space_group_name_H-M   'P 1'
#
loop_
_entity.id
_entity.type
_entity.pdbx_description
1 polymer ?
#
loop_
_entity_poly.entity_id
_entity_poly.type
_entity_poly.pdbx_seq_one_letter_code
_entity_poly.pdbx_strand_id
1 'polypeptide(L)' 'MKEILNRLINHDQLTKEEARSILVHISEGKYDAHQIASFLTVYMMRSITLAELEGFRDALLD' A
#
# COMPACT_ATOMS: atom_id res chain seq x y z
N MET A 1 0.13 -9.47 2.09
CA MET A 1 -0.94 -8.47 2.28
C MET A 1 -1.59 -8.46 3.65
N LYS A 2 -1.93 -9.61 4.26
CA LYS A 2 -2.66 -9.66 5.54
C LYS A 2 -1.98 -8.91 6.70
N GLU A 3 -0.67 -9.10 6.87
CA GLU A 3 0.10 -8.39 7.92
C GLU A 3 0.16 -6.88 7.68
N ILE A 4 0.32 -6.48 6.42
CA ILE A 4 0.29 -5.07 6.02
C ILE A 4 -1.07 -4.47 6.34
N LEU A 5 -2.17 -5.10 5.92
CA LEU A 5 -3.52 -4.61 6.23
C LEU A 5 -3.74 -4.46 7.74
N ASN A 6 -3.30 -5.43 8.55
CA ASN A 6 -3.38 -5.33 10.01
C ASN A 6 -2.61 -4.12 10.56
N ARG A 7 -1.39 -3.87 10.07
CA ARG A 7 -0.62 -2.66 10.40
C ARG A 7 -1.38 -1.40 10.02
N LEU A 8 -1.89 -1.34 8.78
CA LEU A 8 -2.58 -0.13 8.30
C LEU A 8 -3.88 0.16 9.06
N ILE A 9 -4.63 -0.88 9.47
CA ILE A 9 -5.84 -0.77 10.30
C ILE A 9 -5.49 -0.27 11.71
N ASN A 10 -4.34 -0.69 12.26
CA ASN A 10 -3.82 -0.17 13.53
C ASN A 10 -3.24 1.25 13.42
N HIS A 11 -3.44 1.94 12.29
CA HIS A 11 -2.92 3.28 11.99
C HIS A 11 -1.39 3.34 11.88
N ASP A 12 -0.70 2.21 11.74
CA ASP A 12 0.73 2.21 11.43
C ASP A 12 0.96 2.70 10.00
N GLN A 13 2.05 3.42 9.82
CA GLN A 13 2.47 3.96 8.54
C GLN A 13 3.42 2.99 7.84
N LEU A 14 3.40 2.98 6.51
CA LEU A 14 4.41 2.28 5.72
C LEU A 14 5.62 3.17 5.50
N THR A 15 6.79 2.54 5.37
CA THR A 15 7.95 3.25 4.83
C THR A 15 7.79 3.45 3.32
N LYS A 16 8.61 4.33 2.75
CA LYS A 16 8.66 4.56 1.31
C LYS A 16 8.93 3.27 0.53
N GLU A 17 9.85 2.45 1.02
CA GLU A 17 10.24 1.17 0.40
C GLU A 17 9.11 0.15 0.47
N GLU A 18 8.41 0.08 1.61
CA GLU A 18 7.24 -0.81 1.78
C GLU A 18 6.11 -0.40 0.84
N ALA A 19 5.80 0.90 0.79
CA ALA A 19 4.80 1.46 -0.10
C ALA A 19 5.10 1.15 -1.59
N ARG A 20 6.36 1.33 -2.01
CA ARG A 20 6.83 0.97 -3.34
C ARG A 20 6.66 -0.52 -3.63
N SER A 21 7.17 -1.38 -2.73
CA SER A 21 7.13 -2.83 -2.92
C SER A 21 5.71 -3.37 -3.03
N ILE A 22 4.76 -2.82 -2.27
CA ILE A 22 3.35 -3.21 -2.39
C ILE A 22 2.82 -2.92 -3.79
N LEU A 23 3.02 -1.72 -4.33
CA LEU A 23 2.51 -1.37 -5.65
C LEU A 23 3.17 -2.20 -6.77
N VAL A 24 4.48 -2.45 -6.68
CA VAL A 24 5.18 -3.37 -7.60
C VAL A 24 4.55 -4.76 -7.54
N HIS A 25 4.31 -5.29 -6.34
CA HIS A 25 3.65 -6.59 -6.17
C HIS A 25 2.20 -6.61 -6.67
N ILE A 26 1.47 -5.50 -6.58
CA ILE A 26 0.14 -5.34 -7.21
C ILE A 26 0.28 -5.46 -8.73
N SER A 27 1.22 -4.73 -9.35
CA SER A 27 1.47 -4.74 -10.79
C SER A 27 1.95 -6.10 -11.31
N GLU A 28 2.70 -6.85 -10.50
CA GLU A 28 3.14 -8.22 -10.79
C GLU A 28 2.04 -9.28 -10.60
N GLY A 29 0.85 -8.91 -10.13
CA GLY A 29 -0.25 -9.85 -9.90
C GLY A 29 -0.08 -10.75 -8.68
N LYS A 30 0.79 -10.38 -7.72
CA LYS A 30 1.01 -11.13 -6.47
C LYS A 30 -0.13 -10.97 -5.45
N TYR A 31 -1.07 -10.06 -5.70
CA TYR A 31 -2.23 -9.82 -4.84
C TYR A 31 -3.53 -9.89 -5.62
N ASP A 32 -4.54 -10.51 -5.02
CA ASP A 32 -5.88 -10.62 -5.60
C ASP A 32 -6.68 -9.31 -5.48
N ALA A 33 -7.71 -9.18 -6.31
CA ALA A 33 -8.60 -8.02 -6.34
C ALA A 33 -9.21 -7.70 -4.95
N HIS A 34 -9.57 -8.71 -4.16
CA HIS A 34 -10.11 -8.53 -2.81
C HIS A 34 -9.10 -7.88 -1.84
N GLN A 35 -7.82 -8.24 -1.98
CA GLN A 35 -6.74 -7.72 -1.17
C GLN A 35 -6.41 -6.27 -1.54
N ILE A 36 -6.42 -5.96 -2.84
CA ILE A 36 -6.23 -4.60 -3.37
C ILE A 36 -7.39 -3.71 -2.92
N ALA A 37 -8.64 -4.17 -3.05
CA ALA A 37 -9.81 -3.43 -2.60
C ALA A 37 -9.76 -3.12 -1.09
N SER A 38 -9.33 -4.08 -0.28
CA SER A 38 -9.15 -3.89 1.16
C SER A 38 -8.07 -2.83 1.46
N PHE A 39 -6.95 -2.87 0.74
CA PHE A 39 -5.88 -1.88 0.88
C PHE A 39 -6.34 -0.47 0.53
N LEU A 40 -7.02 -0.30 -0.60
CA LEU A 40 -7.58 0.99 -1.01
C LEU A 40 -8.60 1.51 0.01
N THR A 41 -9.44 0.63 0.57
CA THR A 41 -10.42 1.00 1.60
C THR A 41 -9.74 1.58 2.85
N VAL A 42 -8.59 1.05 3.26
CA VAL A 42 -7.85 1.62 4.40
C VAL A 42 -7.43 3.06 4.12
N TYR A 43 -6.97 3.37 2.91
CA TYR A 43 -6.64 4.76 2.51
C TYR A 43 -7.85 5.66 2.27
N MET A 44 -9.07 5.12 2.22
CA MET A 44 -10.28 5.95 2.29
C MET A 44 -10.62 6.36 3.73
N MET A 45 -10.19 5.58 4.72
CA MET A 45 -10.48 5.82 6.15
C MET A 45 -9.41 6.62 6.88
N ARG A 46 -8.20 6.75 6.31
CA ARG A 46 -7.07 7.46 6.90
C ARG A 46 -6.35 8.33 5.88
N SER A 47 -5.69 9.38 6.36
CA SER A 47 -4.82 10.21 5.50
C SER A 47 -3.54 9.46 5.14
N ILE A 48 -3.14 9.54 3.87
CA ILE A 48 -1.87 9.02 3.37
C ILE A 48 -0.70 9.93 3.81
N THR A 49 0.44 9.33 4.14
CA THR A 49 1.66 10.09 4.46
C THR A 49 2.47 10.45 3.22
N LEU A 50 3.37 11.42 3.35
CA LEU A 50 4.28 11.80 2.26
C LEU A 50 5.17 10.62 1.82
N ALA A 51 5.74 9.88 2.77
CA ALA A 51 6.61 8.74 2.48
C ALA A 51 5.87 7.63 1.69
N GLU A 52 4.63 7.34 2.07
CA GLU A 52 3.76 6.41 1.34
C GLU A 52 3.47 6.88 -0.08
N LEU A 53 3.10 8.16 -0.22
CA LEU A 53 2.78 8.74 -1.53
C LEU A 53 4.01 8.75 -2.46
N GLU A 54 5.20 9.06 -1.93
CA GLU A 54 6.45 8.98 -2.67
C GLU A 54 6.77 7.54 -3.09
N GLY A 55 6.61 6.56 -2.20
CA GLY A 55 6.81 5.15 -2.54
C GLY A 55 5.85 4.68 -3.63
N PHE A 56 4.60 5.12 -3.57
CA PHE A 56 3.60 4.81 -4.58
C PHE A 56 3.93 5.44 -5.94
N ARG A 57 4.39 6.70 -5.93
CA ARG A 57 4.82 7.38 -7.15
C ARG A 57 6.02 6.68 -7.77
N ASP A 58 7.02 6.32 -6.97
CA ASP A 58 8.23 5.65 -7.46
C ASP A 58 7.89 4.30 -8.11
N ALA A 59 6.93 3.55 -7.54
CA ALA A 59 6.48 2.29 -8.12
C ALA A 59 5.73 2.42 -9.46
N LEU A 60 5.18 3.60 -9.78
CA LEU A 60 4.47 3.87 -11.03
C LEU A 60 5.40 4.41 -12.14
N LEU A 61 6.60 4.87 -11.77
CA LEU A 61 7.59 5.40 -12.71
C LEU A 61 8.55 4.33 -13.24
N ASP A 62 8.64 3.20 -12.54
CA ASP A 62 9.33 1.98 -12.98
C ASP A 62 8.37 1.07 -13.80
#